data_AF-A0A1M6H970-F1
#
_entry.id   AF-A0A1M6H970-F1
#
_cell.length_a   1.000
_cell.length_b   1.000
_cell.length_c   1.000
_cell.angle_alpha   90.00
_cell.angle_beta   90.00
_cell.angle_gamma   90.00
#
_symmetry.space_group_name_H-M   'P 1'
#
loop_
_entity.id
_entity.type
_entity.pdbx_description
1 polymer ?
#
loop_
_entity_poly.entity_id
_entity_poly.type
_entity_poly.pdbx_seq_one_letter_code
_entity_poly.pdbx_strand_id
1 'polypeptide(L)'
;MAKANRSGKPVIGILLYSNFIHVPVLQGMSTYQAYEDWETNLRGLDTMSLTSNVYYPEFDGQIITVTIAYCQLIENDIVQKIVHKPIYERINKICRLALNWAKLAIKPNKDKKVAIIFHNMPPRNDMIGCAFSLDSPQSVYLYV
;
A
#
# COMPACT_ATOMS: atom_id res chain seq x y z
N MET A 1 10.02 15.52 13.42
CA MET A 1 9.64 16.39 14.56
C MET A 1 8.12 16.46 14.63
N ALA A 2 7.50 15.68 15.51
CA ALA A 2 6.05 15.68 15.67
C ALA A 2 5.59 16.98 16.33
N LYS A 3 4.72 17.75 15.67
CA LYS A 3 4.06 18.89 16.31
C LYS A 3 2.81 18.37 17.04
N ALA A 4 2.84 18.45 18.36
CA ALA A 4 1.66 18.22 19.20
C ALA A 4 0.61 19.32 18.92
N ASN A 5 -0.67 18.95 18.90
CA ASN A 5 -1.73 19.95 18.91
C ASN A 5 -1.80 20.61 20.31
N ARG A 6 -2.54 21.72 20.42
CA ARG A 6 -2.67 22.51 21.66
C ARG A 6 -3.27 21.75 22.87
N SER A 7 -3.72 20.51 22.70
CA SER A 7 -4.28 19.66 23.76
C SER A 7 -3.33 18.58 24.29
N GLY A 8 -2.06 18.56 23.83
CA GLY A 8 -1.06 17.57 24.29
C GLY A 8 -1.34 16.13 23.81
N LYS A 9 -2.39 15.92 23.01
CA LYS A 9 -2.69 14.63 22.40
C LYS A 9 -1.83 14.46 21.14
N PRO A 10 -1.14 13.32 20.99
CA PRO A 10 -0.38 13.06 19.78
C PRO A 10 -1.31 12.99 18.57
N VAL A 11 -0.83 13.45 17.42
CA VAL A 11 -1.55 13.38 16.15
C VAL A 11 -1.74 11.88 15.80
N ILE A 12 -3.00 11.50 15.54
CA ILE A 12 -3.60 10.22 15.99
C ILE A 12 -3.31 8.98 15.11
N GLY A 13 -2.65 9.10 13.96
CA GLY A 13 -2.57 7.99 12.99
C GLY A 13 -1.61 6.84 13.34
N ILE A 14 -0.30 7.12 13.42
CA ILE A 14 0.75 6.11 13.63
C ILE A 14 0.62 5.33 14.96
N LEU A 15 0.05 5.94 15.99
CA LEU A 15 0.00 5.37 17.34
C LEU A 15 -1.12 4.34 17.53
N LEU A 16 -2.17 4.35 16.69
CA LEU A 16 -3.31 3.45 16.86
C LEU A 16 -2.96 2.01 16.46
N TYR A 17 -2.31 1.80 15.32
CA TYR A 17 -1.98 0.45 14.85
C TYR A 17 -0.77 -0.14 15.57
N SER A 18 0.29 0.65 15.77
CA SER A 18 1.55 0.17 16.36
C SER A 18 1.45 -0.26 17.83
N ASN A 19 0.58 0.38 18.63
CA ASN A 19 0.45 0.07 20.06
C ASN A 19 -0.63 -0.96 20.41
N PHE A 20 -1.57 -1.25 19.50
CA PHE A 20 -2.75 -2.06 19.84
C PHE A 20 -2.99 -3.26 18.90
N ILE A 21 -2.47 -3.26 17.67
CA ILE A 21 -2.75 -4.33 16.70
C ILE A 21 -1.48 -4.69 15.91
N HIS A 22 -0.82 -5.79 16.31
CA HIS A 22 0.39 -6.31 15.65
C HIS A 22 0.08 -7.07 14.35
N VAL A 23 -0.67 -6.45 13.43
CA VAL A 23 -1.08 -7.05 12.15
C VAL A 23 -0.81 -6.11 10.98
N PRO A 24 -0.51 -6.63 9.78
CA PRO A 24 -0.36 -5.79 8.59
C PRO A 24 -1.70 -5.17 8.18
N VAL A 25 -1.68 -3.86 7.92
CA VAL A 25 -2.84 -3.10 7.42
C VAL A 25 -2.64 -2.84 5.93
N LEU A 26 -3.58 -3.28 5.09
CA LEU A 26 -3.53 -3.11 3.64
C LEU A 26 -4.48 -1.98 3.22
N GLN A 27 -3.94 -0.95 2.55
CA GLN A 27 -4.73 0.19 2.07
C GLN A 27 -5.30 -0.11 0.69
N GLY A 28 -6.64 -0.27 0.62
CA GLY A 28 -7.40 -0.37 -0.63
C GLY A 28 -7.90 1.00 -1.07
N MET A 29 -7.48 1.45 -2.25
CA MET A 29 -7.67 2.84 -2.67
C MET A 29 -8.96 3.02 -3.46
N SER A 30 -9.65 4.15 -3.29
CA SER A 30 -10.80 4.52 -4.13
C SER A 30 -10.46 5.76 -4.96
N THR A 31 -10.83 5.75 -6.24
CA THR A 31 -10.67 6.90 -7.14
C THR A 31 -12.01 7.60 -7.37
N TYR A 32 -11.98 8.91 -7.66
CA TYR A 32 -13.16 9.67 -8.08
C TYR A 32 -13.40 9.62 -9.60
N GLN A 33 -12.55 8.93 -10.34
CA GLN A 33 -12.68 8.73 -11.78
C GLN A 33 -13.78 7.74 -12.13
N ALA A 34 -14.39 7.92 -13.30
CA ALA A 34 -15.19 6.88 -13.96
C ALA A 34 -14.31 5.67 -14.30
N TYR A 35 -14.93 4.52 -14.56
CA TYR A 35 -14.19 3.28 -14.82
C TYR A 35 -13.30 3.40 -16.06
N GLU A 36 -13.85 3.96 -17.14
CA GLU A 36 -13.19 4.11 -18.44
C GLU A 36 -12.01 5.08 -18.37
N ASP A 37 -12.20 6.21 -17.66
CA ASP A 37 -11.14 7.18 -17.40
C ASP A 37 -10.02 6.58 -16.57
N TRP A 38 -10.37 5.78 -15.56
CA TRP A 38 -9.39 5.12 -14.71
C TRP A 38 -8.59 4.03 -15.46
N GLU A 39 -9.25 3.23 -16.29
CA GLU A 39 -8.65 2.11 -17.02
C GLU A 39 -7.61 2.59 -18.05
N THR A 40 -7.90 3.72 -18.71
CA THR A 40 -7.02 4.30 -19.73
C THR A 40 -5.94 5.22 -19.14
N ASN A 41 -6.06 5.63 -17.89
CA ASN A 41 -5.15 6.58 -17.28
C ASN A 41 -3.91 5.91 -16.68
N LEU A 42 -2.75 6.20 -17.27
CA LEU A 42 -1.43 5.74 -16.83
C LEU A 42 -1.09 6.09 -15.36
N ARG A 43 -1.66 7.17 -14.81
CA ARG A 43 -1.45 7.58 -13.41
C ARG A 43 -2.21 6.68 -12.43
N GLY A 44 -3.32 6.07 -12.87
CA GLY A 44 -4.15 5.13 -12.11
C GLY A 44 -4.96 5.68 -10.93
N LEU A 45 -4.66 6.89 -10.43
CA LEU A 45 -5.39 7.59 -9.37
C LEU A 45 -5.46 9.09 -9.67
N ASP A 46 -6.58 9.72 -9.32
CA ASP A 46 -6.72 11.17 -9.41
C ASP A 46 -6.00 11.88 -8.25
N THR A 47 -5.66 13.15 -8.46
CA THR A 47 -4.91 13.97 -7.49
C THR A 47 -5.66 14.15 -6.17
N MET A 48 -7.00 14.20 -6.19
CA MET A 48 -7.79 14.35 -4.96
C MET A 48 -7.71 13.08 -4.11
N SER A 49 -7.84 11.93 -4.75
CA SER A 49 -7.75 10.63 -4.09
C SER A 49 -6.34 10.32 -3.57
N LEU A 50 -5.29 10.81 -4.24
CA LEU A 50 -3.89 10.52 -3.88
C LEU A 50 -3.56 10.89 -2.42
N THR A 51 -3.98 12.08 -1.98
CA THR A 51 -3.68 12.55 -0.62
C THR A 51 -4.29 11.65 0.45
N SER A 52 -5.56 11.30 0.29
CA SER A 52 -6.30 10.49 1.27
C SER A 52 -5.99 9.01 1.22
N ASN A 53 -5.62 8.48 0.04
CA ASN A 53 -5.43 7.05 -0.18
C ASN A 53 -3.97 6.61 -0.17
N VAL A 54 -3.01 7.53 -0.36
CA VAL A 54 -1.58 7.20 -0.39
C VAL A 54 -0.82 7.97 0.68
N TYR A 55 -0.83 9.31 0.65
CA TYR A 55 0.04 10.09 1.54
C TYR A 55 -0.27 9.87 3.02
N TYR A 56 -1.52 10.07 3.46
CA TYR A 56 -1.84 9.83 4.88
C TYR A 56 -1.65 8.36 5.29
N PRO A 57 -2.12 7.36 4.53
CA PRO A 57 -1.89 5.97 4.88
C PRO A 57 -0.41 5.56 4.92
N GLU A 58 0.44 6.13 4.06
CA GLU A 58 1.89 5.90 4.08
C GLU A 58 2.51 6.44 5.38
N PHE A 59 2.13 7.65 5.79
CA PHE A 59 2.53 8.19 7.09
C PHE A 59 2.02 7.35 8.27
N ASP A 60 0.89 6.66 8.11
CA ASP A 60 0.35 5.76 9.14
C ASP A 60 1.00 4.36 9.13
N GLY A 61 1.90 4.07 8.19
CA GLY A 61 2.59 2.78 8.06
C GLY A 61 1.75 1.69 7.41
N GLN A 62 0.68 2.05 6.69
CA GLN A 62 -0.14 1.09 5.95
C GLN A 62 0.58 0.64 4.67
N ILE A 63 0.36 -0.62 4.28
CA ILE A 63 0.89 -1.15 3.03
C ILE A 63 -0.02 -0.68 1.90
N ILE A 64 0.49 0.23 1.07
CA ILE A 64 -0.22 0.72 -0.12
C ILE A 64 -0.36 -0.42 -1.13
N THR A 65 -1.58 -0.64 -1.64
CA THR A 65 -1.86 -1.73 -2.58
C THR A 65 -2.36 -1.24 -3.94
N VAL A 66 -3.64 -1.38 -4.25
CA VAL A 66 -4.24 -1.08 -5.55
C VAL A 66 -5.57 -0.35 -5.39
N THR A 67 -5.99 0.35 -6.43
CA THR A 67 -7.34 0.95 -6.53
C THR A 67 -8.40 -0.14 -6.61
N ILE A 68 -9.36 -0.18 -5.67
CA ILE A 68 -10.42 -1.20 -5.61
C ILE A 68 -11.79 -0.69 -6.01
N ALA A 69 -11.97 0.61 -6.12
CA ALA A 69 -13.24 1.19 -6.49
C ALA A 69 -13.07 2.44 -7.35
N TYR A 70 -13.97 2.59 -8.30
CA TYR A 70 -14.13 3.78 -9.15
C TYR A 70 -15.44 4.48 -8.77
N CYS A 71 -15.62 5.72 -9.22
CA CYS A 71 -16.85 6.48 -9.02
C CYS A 71 -17.75 6.39 -10.24
N GLN A 72 -19.03 6.19 -10.02
CA GLN A 72 -20.06 6.27 -11.04
C GLN A 72 -21.07 7.34 -10.63
N LEU A 73 -21.34 8.29 -11.53
CA LEU A 73 -22.46 9.20 -11.39
C LEU A 73 -23.74 8.44 -11.77
N ILE A 74 -24.67 8.38 -10.83
CA ILE A 74 -26.02 7.85 -11.06
C ILE A 74 -26.96 9.04 -11.03
N GLU A 75 -27.62 9.27 -12.15
CA GLU A 75 -28.62 10.32 -12.31
C GLU A 75 -30.00 9.70 -12.38
N ASN A 76 -30.88 10.14 -11.48
CA ASN A 76 -32.31 9.88 -11.54
C ASN A 76 -33.03 11.23 -11.68
N ASP A 77 -34.31 11.22 -12.08
CA ASP A 77 -35.13 12.43 -12.33
C ASP A 77 -35.20 13.44 -11.17
N ILE A 78 -34.73 13.08 -9.97
CA ILE A 78 -34.83 13.87 -8.74
C ILE A 78 -33.44 14.21 -8.16
N VAL A 79 -32.40 13.38 -8.37
CA VAL A 79 -31.10 13.53 -7.68
C VAL A 79 -29.97 12.93 -8.52
N GLN A 80 -28.83 13.65 -8.56
CA GLN A 80 -27.54 13.12 -8.97
C GLN A 80 -26.75 12.62 -7.76
N LYS A 81 -26.28 11.36 -7.80
CA LYS A 81 -25.50 10.75 -6.72
C LYS A 81 -24.22 10.11 -7.27
N ILE A 82 -23.10 10.36 -6.59
CA ILE A 82 -21.84 9.64 -6.82
C ILE A 82 -21.85 8.37 -5.98
N VAL A 83 -21.60 7.22 -6.63
CA VAL A 83 -21.52 5.91 -5.98
C VAL A 83 -20.18 5.26 -6.32
N HIS A 84 -19.49 4.75 -5.30
CA HIS A 84 -18.31 3.93 -5.52
C HIS A 84 -18.70 2.52 -5.93
N LYS A 85 -18.15 2.05 -7.06
CA LYS A 85 -18.36 0.72 -7.61
C LYS A 85 -17.08 -0.11 -7.53
N PRO A 86 -17.18 -1.40 -7.21
CA PRO A 86 -16.01 -2.26 -7.02
C PRO A 86 -15.33 -2.61 -8.34
N ILE A 87 -14.01 -2.75 -8.29
CA ILE A 87 -13.18 -3.34 -9.34
C ILE A 87 -12.81 -4.75 -8.86
N TYR A 88 -13.63 -5.73 -9.23
CA TYR A 88 -13.57 -7.08 -8.66
C TYR A 88 -12.20 -7.76 -8.81
N GLU A 89 -11.51 -7.59 -9.95
CA GLU A 89 -10.16 -8.12 -10.16
C GLU A 89 -9.17 -7.61 -9.09
N ARG A 90 -9.21 -6.31 -8.81
CA ARG A 90 -8.31 -5.66 -7.84
C ARG A 90 -8.67 -5.97 -6.40
N ILE A 91 -9.96 -6.12 -6.09
CA ILE A 91 -10.40 -6.63 -4.79
C ILE A 91 -9.85 -8.04 -4.56
N ASN A 92 -9.96 -8.93 -5.55
CA ASN A 92 -9.40 -10.28 -5.48
C ASN A 92 -7.88 -10.25 -5.25
N LYS A 93 -7.17 -9.30 -5.87
CA LYS A 93 -5.73 -9.10 -5.63
C LYS A 93 -5.43 -8.71 -4.18
N ILE A 94 -6.19 -7.80 -3.58
CA ILE A 94 -6.02 -7.45 -2.15
C ILE A 94 -6.35 -8.63 -1.25
N CYS A 95 -7.44 -9.36 -1.51
CA CYS A 95 -7.79 -10.55 -0.73
C CYS A 95 -6.66 -11.59 -0.77
N ARG A 96 -6.05 -11.83 -1.93
CA ARG A 96 -4.87 -12.72 -2.05
C ARG A 96 -3.68 -12.22 -1.23
N LEU A 97 -3.41 -10.93 -1.25
CA LEU A 97 -2.33 -10.33 -0.44
C LEU A 97 -2.60 -10.50 1.06
N ALA A 98 -3.82 -10.20 1.52
CA ALA A 98 -4.23 -10.39 2.91
C ALA A 98 -4.09 -11.86 3.36
N LEU A 99 -4.53 -12.80 2.53
CA LEU A 99 -4.39 -14.24 2.81
C LEU A 99 -2.92 -14.67 2.90
N ASN A 100 -2.05 -14.12 2.04
CA ASN A 100 -0.62 -14.43 2.08
C ASN A 100 0.06 -13.87 3.33
N TRP A 101 -0.29 -12.65 3.75
CA TRP A 101 0.17 -12.09 5.02
C TRP A 101 -0.29 -12.91 6.22
N ALA A 102 -1.56 -13.31 6.25
CA ALA A 102 -2.11 -14.18 7.30
C ALA A 102 -1.39 -15.54 7.34
N LYS A 103 -1.16 -16.16 6.18
CA LYS A 103 -0.38 -17.40 6.06
C LYS A 103 1.04 -17.23 6.59
N LEU A 104 1.70 -16.10 6.29
CA LEU A 104 3.05 -15.82 6.79
C LEU A 104 3.08 -15.66 8.32
N ALA A 105 2.04 -15.05 8.90
CA ALA A 105 1.93 -14.84 10.35
C ALA A 105 1.83 -16.16 11.13
N ILE A 106 1.09 -17.15 10.61
CA ILE A 106 0.87 -18.44 11.29
C ILE A 106 1.95 -19.49 10.99
N LYS A 107 2.76 -19.30 9.95
CA LYS A 107 3.75 -20.30 9.53
C LYS A 107 4.91 -20.37 10.53
N PRO A 108 5.35 -21.56 10.98
CA PRO A 108 6.56 -21.70 11.77
C PRO A 108 7.78 -21.17 11.01
N ASN A 109 8.71 -20.51 11.71
CA ASN A 109 9.87 -19.89 11.06
C ASN A 109 10.71 -20.88 10.24
N LYS A 110 10.88 -22.12 10.71
CA LYS A 110 11.59 -23.19 10.00
C LYS A 110 11.00 -23.55 8.63
N ASP A 111 9.72 -23.28 8.42
CA ASP A 111 9.01 -23.61 7.18
C ASP A 111 8.90 -22.39 6.25
N LYS A 112 9.27 -21.19 6.71
CA LYS A 112 9.26 -19.98 5.90
C LYS A 112 10.37 -20.06 4.85
N LYS A 113 9.99 -19.82 3.60
CA LYS A 113 10.93 -19.73 2.47
C LYS A 113 11.02 -18.26 2.08
N VAL A 114 12.20 -17.67 2.24
CA VAL A 114 12.47 -16.27 1.93
C VAL A 114 13.31 -16.20 0.66
N ALA A 115 12.87 -15.41 -0.31
CA ALA A 115 13.63 -15.12 -1.51
C ALA A 115 14.30 -13.75 -1.35
N ILE A 116 15.59 -13.67 -1.70
CA ILE A 116 16.37 -12.43 -1.70
C ILE A 116 16.67 -12.10 -3.16
N ILE A 117 16.31 -10.91 -3.62
CA ILE A 117 16.44 -10.49 -5.01
C ILE A 117 17.39 -9.30 -5.08
N PHE A 118 18.50 -9.46 -5.79
CA PHE A 118 19.41 -8.35 -6.12
C PHE A 118 19.03 -7.73 -7.46
N HIS A 119 18.87 -6.41 -7.50
CA HIS A 119 18.76 -5.70 -8.77
C HIS A 119 20.14 -5.56 -9.41
N ASN A 120 20.16 -5.47 -10.74
CA ASN A 120 21.39 -5.28 -11.50
C ASN A 120 21.16 -4.19 -12.55
N MET A 121 21.31 -2.93 -12.13
CA MET A 121 21.12 -1.77 -13.01
C MET A 121 22.14 -0.67 -12.69
N PRO A 122 22.99 -0.25 -13.65
CA PRO A 122 23.19 -0.86 -14.98
C PRO A 122 23.78 -2.29 -14.90
N PRO A 123 23.61 -3.13 -15.94
CA PRO A 123 23.89 -4.56 -15.88
C PRO A 123 25.39 -4.87 -15.97
N ARG A 124 26.11 -4.64 -14.87
CA ARG A 124 27.54 -4.94 -14.74
C ARG A 124 27.80 -5.77 -13.49
N ASN A 125 28.84 -6.60 -13.53
CA ASN A 125 29.16 -7.50 -12.42
C ASN A 125 29.49 -6.75 -11.12
N ASP A 126 30.06 -5.54 -11.21
CA ASP A 126 30.35 -4.66 -10.07
C ASP A 126 29.08 -4.05 -9.43
N MET A 127 27.93 -4.12 -10.11
CA MET A 127 26.70 -3.43 -9.71
C MET A 127 25.57 -4.37 -9.26
N ILE A 128 25.83 -5.67 -9.20
CA ILE A 128 24.87 -6.64 -8.67
C ILE A 128 24.59 -6.30 -7.20
N GLY A 129 23.34 -5.96 -6.90
CA GLY A 129 22.92 -5.62 -5.55
C GLY A 129 23.48 -4.29 -5.04
N CYS A 130 23.90 -3.38 -5.91
CA CYS A 130 24.39 -2.06 -5.52
C CYS A 130 23.23 -1.19 -4.99
N ALA A 131 23.05 -1.16 -3.67
CA ALA A 131 22.06 -0.31 -2.99
C ALA A 131 22.74 0.96 -2.46
N PHE A 132 22.03 2.09 -2.51
CA PHE A 132 22.59 3.38 -2.11
C PHE A 132 22.96 3.38 -0.62
N SER A 133 24.25 3.63 -0.33
CA SER A 133 24.80 3.67 1.03
C SER A 133 24.59 2.38 1.84
N LEU A 134 24.42 1.23 1.19
CA LEU A 134 24.25 -0.07 1.84
C LEU A 134 25.16 -1.12 1.20
N ASP A 135 25.94 -1.82 2.03
CA ASP A 135 26.65 -3.02 1.61
C ASP A 135 25.66 -4.21 1.59
N SER A 136 25.00 -4.42 0.44
CA SER A 136 23.92 -5.39 0.34
C SER A 136 24.38 -6.85 0.54
N PRO A 137 25.49 -7.33 -0.06
CA PRO A 137 25.98 -8.68 0.19
C PRO A 137 26.31 -8.93 1.67
N GLN A 138 27.01 -7.98 2.33
CA GLN A 138 27.34 -8.10 3.75
C GLN A 138 26.07 -8.08 4.62
N SER A 139 25.09 -7.24 4.28
CA SER A 139 23.83 -7.15 5.01
C SER A 139 23.05 -8.46 4.94
N VAL A 140 22.99 -9.07 3.76
CA VAL A 140 22.33 -10.38 3.60
C VAL A 140 23.04 -11.45 4.43
N TYR A 141 24.37 -11.50 4.40
CA TYR A 141 25.15 -12.46 5.19
C TYR A 141 24.92 -12.32 6.71
N LEU A 142 24.71 -11.10 7.21
CA LEU A 142 24.53 -10.84 8.64
C LEU A 142 23.10 -11.02 9.14
N TYR A 143 22.09 -10.77 8.30
CA TYR A 143 20.69 -10.64 8.74
C TYR A 143 19.72 -11.68 8.17
N VAL A 144 20.16 -12.56 7.26
CA VAL A 144 19.33 -13.61 6.68
C VAL A 144 19.94 -14.98 6.93
#